data_AF-A0A2N5KE86-F1
#
_entry.id   AF-A0A2N5KE86-F1
#
_cell.length_a   1.000
_cell.length_b   1.000
_cell.length_c   1.000
_cell.angle_alpha   90.00
_cell.angle_beta   90.00
_cell.angle_gamma   90.00
#
_symmetry.space_group_name_H-M   'P 1'
#
loop_
_entity.id
_entity.type
_entity.pdbx_description
1 polymer ?
#
loop_
_entity_poly.entity_id
_entity_poly.type
_entity_poly.pdbx_seq_one_letter_code
_entity_poly.pdbx_strand_id
1 'polypeptide(L)'
;MLWASGAAARTAPPGEPTSVGGGFATDRILVKAEKGASRAVAEASRRVHASSRGEIPGSGVSLVGLPEGLPVEEAIERYEAAPGIEYAERDFVMTEAALFPRDPRFKTQYGLHNRGQTGGRSDADVDAPEAWSLTAGSRAVVIAVVDSGNYTRHADLRDNLWINPGEVAGNRVDDDKNGYVDDVNGWDFAHKDNTLYHGYEEDDHGTHVAGVAAARGNNGVGIAGVAWRSRIMPLKYIGPGGSGYTSDAVAAIDYAIKKGASIINISSGCGNCFNQSMLDAIKRADAAGRLVVTTAGNTGRNNNVTPRYPCNYASPNVICVAATDDRDVLAGFSNYGSSTVDLAAPGVEIPGTVPNGAYA
;
A
#
# COMPACT_ATOMS: atom_id res chain seq x y z
N MET A 1 43.39 59.88 -2.18
CA MET A 1 42.02 60.43 -2.22
C MET A 1 41.07 59.28 -1.96
N LEU A 2 40.38 59.32 -0.80
CA LEU A 2 39.20 58.56 -0.33
C LEU A 2 39.18 57.01 -0.51
N TRP A 3 39.32 56.22 0.56
CA TRP A 3 38.26 55.73 1.48
C TRP A 3 37.16 54.88 0.81
N ALA A 4 37.09 53.58 1.14
CA ALA A 4 35.94 52.99 1.83
C ALA A 4 36.15 51.50 2.19
N SER A 5 35.76 51.21 3.43
CA SER A 5 35.57 49.93 4.11
C SER A 5 34.79 48.86 3.34
N GLY A 6 35.20 47.60 3.47
CA GLY A 6 34.40 46.42 3.11
C GLY A 6 34.51 45.36 4.20
N ALA A 7 33.41 45.13 4.92
CA ALA A 7 33.31 44.22 6.04
C ALA A 7 33.59 42.77 5.64
N ALA A 8 34.21 42.01 6.55
CA ALA A 8 34.36 40.57 6.44
C ALA A 8 32.97 39.92 6.35
N ALA A 9 32.71 39.26 5.21
CA ALA A 9 31.54 38.41 5.04
C ALA A 9 31.60 37.26 6.03
N ARG A 10 30.75 37.29 7.06
CA ARG A 10 30.44 36.11 7.85
C ARG A 10 29.69 35.14 6.93
N THR A 11 30.29 33.99 6.68
CA THR A 11 29.68 32.85 6.01
C THR A 11 28.37 32.50 6.73
N ALA A 12 27.26 32.55 5.99
CA ALA A 12 25.98 32.02 6.47
C ALA A 12 26.14 30.52 6.79
N PRO A 13 25.56 30.02 7.90
CA PRO A 13 25.50 28.58 8.11
C PRO A 13 24.67 27.92 6.98
N PRO A 14 24.98 26.66 6.61
CA PRO A 14 24.21 25.94 5.61
C PRO A 14 22.74 25.89 6.03
N GLY A 15 21.86 26.19 5.08
CA GLY A 15 20.41 26.26 5.30
C GLY A 15 19.92 25.00 6.01
N GLU A 16 19.20 25.22 7.10
CA GLU A 16 18.44 24.17 7.77
C GLU A 16 17.56 23.45 6.74
N PRO A 17 17.45 22.12 6.80
CA PRO A 17 16.44 21.42 6.04
C PRO A 17 15.09 22.02 6.44
N THR A 18 14.33 22.51 5.46
CA THR A 18 12.94 22.93 5.64
C THR A 18 12.19 21.74 6.23
N SER A 19 12.06 21.74 7.56
CA SER A 19 11.31 20.72 8.28
C SER A 19 9.88 20.81 7.79
N VAL A 20 9.34 19.69 7.32
CA VAL A 20 7.90 19.45 7.37
C VAL A 20 7.55 19.58 8.86
N GLY A 21 7.08 20.76 9.26
CA GLY A 21 6.87 21.09 10.67
C GLY A 21 5.74 20.22 11.20
N GLY A 22 6.09 19.14 11.90
CA GLY A 22 5.11 18.36 12.65
C GLY A 22 4.33 19.27 13.59
N GLY A 23 3.02 19.07 13.69
CA GLY A 23 2.21 19.79 14.66
C GLY A 23 2.77 19.62 16.08
N PHE A 24 2.48 20.55 16.97
CA PHE A 24 2.83 20.45 18.39
C PHE A 24 1.57 20.61 19.24
N ALA A 25 1.62 20.10 20.47
CA ALA A 25 0.50 20.24 21.38
C ALA A 25 0.30 21.71 21.78
N THR A 26 -0.92 22.23 21.61
CA THR A 26 -1.27 23.63 21.96
C THR A 26 -1.68 23.80 23.42
N ASP A 27 -1.90 22.69 24.14
CA ASP A 27 -2.39 22.67 25.51
C ASP A 27 -1.30 22.37 26.56
N ARG A 28 -0.04 22.19 26.14
CA ARG A 28 1.07 21.82 27.01
C ARG A 28 2.45 22.14 26.43
N ILE A 29 3.43 22.21 27.31
CA ILE A 29 4.86 22.37 27.00
C ILE A 29 5.72 21.43 27.85
N LEU A 30 6.96 21.23 27.43
CA LEU A 30 7.99 20.51 28.20
C LEU A 30 8.89 21.53 28.89
N VAL A 31 9.16 21.37 30.19
CA VAL A 31 9.97 22.31 30.98
C VAL A 31 10.98 21.56 31.83
N LYS A 32 12.24 21.98 31.81
CA LYS A 32 13.28 21.42 32.67
C LYS A 32 13.85 22.50 33.59
N ALA A 33 13.97 22.18 34.87
CA ALA A 33 14.65 23.03 35.84
C ALA A 33 16.16 22.77 35.86
N GLU A 34 16.93 23.82 36.16
CA GLU A 34 18.36 23.71 36.45
C GLU A 34 18.62 22.74 37.60
N LYS A 35 19.78 22.10 37.59
CA LYS A 35 20.18 21.15 38.65
C LYS A 35 20.16 21.83 40.03
N GLY A 36 19.33 21.30 40.93
CA GLY A 36 19.16 21.83 42.29
C GLY A 36 17.99 22.82 42.45
N ALA A 37 17.33 23.21 41.37
CA ALA A 37 16.19 24.11 41.36
C ALA A 37 14.84 23.35 41.34
N SER A 38 14.67 22.36 42.22
CA SER A 38 13.52 21.42 42.21
C SER A 38 12.13 22.06 42.36
N ARG A 39 12.04 23.34 42.77
CA ARG A 39 10.79 24.09 42.86
C ARG A 39 10.57 25.08 41.71
N ALA A 40 11.56 25.29 40.84
CA ALA A 40 11.52 26.32 39.80
C ALA A 40 10.36 26.15 38.83
N VAL A 41 10.11 24.92 38.34
CA VAL A 41 8.96 24.65 37.45
C VAL A 41 7.65 24.99 38.18
N ALA A 42 7.46 24.52 39.41
CA ALA A 42 6.23 24.78 40.17
C ALA A 42 6.02 26.27 40.49
N GLU A 43 7.10 27.02 40.72
CA GLU A 43 7.08 28.47 40.92
C GLU A 43 6.72 29.23 39.64
N ALA A 44 7.32 28.84 38.51
CA ALA A 44 7.01 29.39 37.19
C ALA A 44 5.55 29.08 36.79
N SER A 45 5.09 27.85 37.01
CA SER A 45 3.71 27.44 36.71
C SER A 45 2.66 28.28 37.46
N ARG A 46 2.92 28.66 38.71
CA ARG A 46 2.01 29.53 39.47
C ARG A 46 1.87 30.92 38.87
N ARG A 47 2.91 31.48 38.24
CA ARG A 47 2.87 32.82 37.63
C ARG A 47 2.00 32.87 36.39
N VAL A 48 1.84 31.75 35.71
CA VAL A 48 1.10 31.64 34.46
C VAL A 48 -0.18 30.80 34.58
N HIS A 49 -0.57 30.43 35.81
CA HIS A 49 -1.73 29.58 36.08
C HIS A 49 -1.71 28.24 35.33
N ALA A 50 -0.52 27.70 35.07
CA ALA A 50 -0.35 26.40 34.43
C ALA A 50 -0.48 25.26 35.45
N SER A 51 -0.93 24.11 34.96
CA SER A 51 -1.09 22.88 35.74
C SER A 51 0.11 21.95 35.54
N SER A 52 0.47 21.20 36.58
CA SER A 52 1.42 20.09 36.43
C SER A 52 0.68 18.86 35.90
N ARG A 53 1.20 18.25 34.83
CA ARG A 53 0.75 16.95 34.29
C ARG A 53 1.70 15.81 34.64
N GLY A 54 2.66 16.06 35.54
CA GLY A 54 3.66 15.08 35.99
C GLY A 54 5.05 15.33 35.40
N GLU A 55 5.96 14.42 35.72
CA GLU A 55 7.35 14.44 35.26
C GLU A 55 7.61 13.22 34.39
N ILE A 56 8.39 13.39 33.32
CA ILE A 56 8.84 12.30 32.47
C ILE A 56 9.88 11.49 33.27
N PRO A 57 9.63 10.21 33.58
CA PRO A 57 10.50 9.45 34.46
C PRO A 57 11.96 9.41 33.99
N GLY A 58 12.88 9.81 34.87
CA GLY A 58 14.32 9.72 34.63
C GLY A 58 14.93 10.83 33.76
N SER A 59 14.14 11.78 33.23
CA SER A 59 14.66 12.86 32.38
C SER A 59 14.86 14.19 33.12
N GLY A 60 14.19 14.40 34.26
CA GLY A 60 14.14 15.70 34.93
C GLY A 60 13.18 16.70 34.26
N VAL A 61 12.41 16.27 33.26
CA VAL A 61 11.54 17.13 32.45
C VAL A 61 10.10 17.03 32.96
N SER A 62 9.50 18.18 33.24
CA SER A 62 8.11 18.31 33.64
C SER A 62 7.20 18.53 32.43
N LEU A 63 6.06 17.84 32.41
CA LEU A 63 4.96 18.10 31.48
C LEU A 63 4.03 19.14 32.10
N VAL A 64 3.91 20.30 31.48
CA VAL A 64 3.15 21.44 31.99
C VAL A 64 1.93 21.67 31.10
N GLY A 65 0.73 21.60 31.68
CA GLY A 65 -0.52 21.95 30.98
C GLY A 65 -0.80 23.45 31.04
N LEU A 66 -0.97 24.08 29.88
CA LEU A 66 -1.24 25.51 29.77
C LEU A 66 -2.72 25.83 30.05
N PRO A 67 -3.05 26.99 30.64
CA PRO A 67 -4.43 27.43 30.76
C PRO A 67 -5.00 27.83 29.40
N GLU A 68 -6.33 27.82 29.31
CA GLU A 68 -7.04 28.27 28.10
C GLU A 68 -6.67 29.72 27.76
N GLY A 69 -6.35 29.96 26.49
CA GLY A 69 -6.01 31.29 25.98
C GLY A 69 -4.56 31.74 26.16
N LEU A 70 -3.66 30.94 26.76
CA LEU A 70 -2.22 31.22 26.77
C LEU A 70 -1.53 30.54 25.58
N PRO A 71 -0.99 31.29 24.59
CA PRO A 71 -0.24 30.72 23.48
C PRO A 71 1.02 30.00 23.95
N VAL A 72 1.40 28.91 23.27
CA VAL A 72 2.57 28.08 23.60
C VAL A 72 3.87 28.88 23.62
N GLU A 73 4.04 29.77 22.67
CA GLU A 73 5.22 30.60 22.46
C GLU A 73 5.38 31.61 23.59
N GLU A 74 4.28 32.25 23.97
CA GLU A 74 4.24 33.14 25.12
C GLU A 74 4.50 32.38 26.43
N ALA A 75 3.99 31.15 26.56
CA ALA A 75 4.30 30.32 27.72
C ALA A 75 5.80 29.99 27.79
N ILE A 76 6.40 29.56 26.68
CA ILE A 76 7.84 29.25 26.60
C ILE A 76 8.67 30.46 27.03
N GLU A 77 8.42 31.65 26.47
CA GLU A 77 9.14 32.88 26.83
C GLU A 77 9.04 33.19 28.34
N ARG A 78 7.86 32.99 28.94
CA ARG A 78 7.64 33.21 30.38
C ARG A 78 8.37 32.20 31.25
N TYR A 79 8.49 30.95 30.82
CA TYR A 79 9.27 29.93 31.55
C TYR A 79 10.76 30.13 31.38
N GLU A 80 11.24 30.46 30.18
CA GLU A 80 12.66 30.77 29.93
C GLU A 80 13.14 32.00 30.72
N ALA A 81 12.26 32.98 30.96
CA ALA A 81 12.56 34.13 31.79
C ALA A 81 12.51 33.84 33.31
N ALA A 82 12.04 32.67 33.74
CA ALA A 82 11.90 32.33 35.15
C ALA A 82 13.21 31.80 35.75
N PRO A 83 13.61 32.25 36.98
CA PRO A 83 14.82 31.76 37.62
C PRO A 83 14.81 30.25 37.84
N GLY A 84 15.93 29.58 37.52
CA GLY A 84 16.12 28.15 37.73
C GLY A 84 15.45 27.25 36.68
N ILE A 85 14.99 27.81 35.55
CA ILE A 85 14.57 27.04 34.37
C ILE A 85 15.77 26.89 33.43
N GLU A 86 16.10 25.64 33.09
CA GLU A 86 17.15 25.29 32.13
C GLU A 86 16.64 25.50 30.69
N TYR A 87 15.41 25.07 30.41
CA TYR A 87 14.70 25.32 29.15
C TYR A 87 13.19 25.10 29.27
N ALA A 88 12.45 25.66 28.33
CA ALA A 88 11.06 25.32 28.03
C ALA A 88 10.89 25.16 26.52
N GLU A 89 10.14 24.14 26.08
CA GLU A 89 10.04 23.82 24.66
C GLU A 89 8.67 23.23 24.29
N ARG A 90 8.42 23.16 22.98
CA ARG A 90 7.20 22.57 22.41
C ARG A 90 7.21 21.05 22.60
N ASP A 91 6.04 20.48 22.87
CA ASP A 91 5.82 19.03 22.76
C ASP A 91 5.37 18.70 21.34
N PHE A 92 6.33 18.36 20.47
CA PHE A 92 6.08 18.04 19.07
C PHE A 92 5.41 16.68 18.90
N VAL A 93 4.51 16.56 17.92
CA VAL A 93 4.01 15.28 17.45
C VAL A 93 5.15 14.55 16.75
N MET A 94 5.62 13.47 17.35
CA MET A 94 6.59 12.57 16.73
C MET A 94 5.86 11.56 15.85
N THR A 95 6.15 11.56 14.54
CA THR A 95 5.63 10.57 13.59
C THR A 95 6.72 9.58 13.17
N GLU A 96 6.34 8.34 12.90
CA GLU A 96 7.25 7.39 12.26
C GLU A 96 7.59 7.88 10.84
N ALA A 97 8.86 7.76 10.44
CA ALA A 97 9.23 8.04 9.06
C ALA A 97 8.61 6.98 8.14
N ALA A 98 7.87 7.41 7.12
CA ALA A 98 7.31 6.53 6.11
C ALA A 98 8.40 5.62 5.49
N LEU A 99 8.06 4.37 5.20
CA LEU A 99 9.00 3.41 4.64
C LEU A 99 9.04 3.54 3.12
N PHE A 100 10.16 4.03 2.58
CA PHE A 100 10.37 4.10 1.13
C PHE A 100 11.27 2.97 0.65
N PRO A 101 10.86 2.19 -0.38
CA PRO A 101 11.71 1.16 -0.94
C PRO A 101 12.86 1.77 -1.75
N ARG A 102 13.97 1.04 -1.91
CA ARG A 102 15.14 1.47 -2.72
C ARG A 102 15.04 1.04 -4.19
N ASP A 103 13.86 0.68 -4.65
CA ASP A 103 13.65 0.16 -6.00
C ASP A 103 13.74 1.31 -7.02
N PRO A 104 14.58 1.19 -8.08
CA PRO A 104 14.90 2.33 -8.97
C PRO A 104 13.71 2.98 -9.67
N ARG A 105 12.64 2.23 -9.91
CA ARG A 105 11.41 2.71 -10.56
C ARG A 105 10.31 3.07 -9.56
N PHE A 106 10.49 2.92 -8.25
CA PHE A 106 9.46 3.31 -7.27
C PHE A 106 9.00 4.77 -7.44
N LYS A 107 9.93 5.67 -7.79
CA LYS A 107 9.63 7.08 -8.06
C LYS A 107 8.60 7.32 -9.18
N THR A 108 8.31 6.35 -10.03
CA THR A 108 7.31 6.47 -11.10
C THR A 108 5.94 5.93 -10.67
N GLN A 109 5.85 5.20 -9.55
CA GLN A 109 4.62 4.56 -9.08
C GLN A 109 3.71 5.55 -8.33
N TYR A 110 3.10 6.48 -9.07
CA TYR A 110 2.23 7.50 -8.48
C TYR A 110 1.10 6.87 -7.64
N GLY A 111 0.53 5.75 -8.10
CA GLY A 111 -0.56 5.10 -7.37
C GLY A 111 -0.18 4.57 -5.99
N LEU A 112 1.13 4.45 -5.67
CA LEU A 112 1.62 4.12 -4.34
C LEU A 112 2.05 5.35 -3.54
N HIS A 113 2.59 6.36 -4.23
CA HIS A 113 3.04 7.62 -3.64
C HIS A 113 3.14 8.71 -4.71
N ASN A 114 2.23 9.66 -4.68
CA ASN A 114 2.05 10.72 -5.66
C ASN A 114 2.50 12.07 -5.08
N ARG A 115 3.63 12.55 -5.59
CA ARG A 115 4.18 13.89 -5.30
C ARG A 115 3.95 14.86 -6.45
N GLY A 116 3.03 14.53 -7.37
CA GLY A 116 2.82 15.25 -8.63
C GLY A 116 3.84 14.91 -9.73
N GLN A 117 4.60 13.81 -9.62
CA GLN A 117 5.68 13.47 -10.55
C GLN A 117 5.21 13.17 -11.99
N THR A 118 3.93 12.89 -12.17
CA THR A 118 3.27 12.67 -13.47
C THR A 118 2.54 13.92 -13.98
N GLY A 119 2.57 15.04 -13.24
CA GLY A 119 1.70 16.19 -13.48
C GLY A 119 0.29 16.02 -12.89
N GLY A 120 0.09 15.01 -12.04
CA GLY A 120 -1.11 14.77 -11.25
C GLY A 120 -1.21 15.63 -9.98
N ARG A 121 -2.22 15.35 -9.16
CA ARG A 121 -2.42 15.99 -7.85
C ARG A 121 -1.56 15.27 -6.82
N SER A 122 -0.72 16.01 -6.09
CA SER A 122 0.00 15.43 -4.94
C SER A 122 -1.00 14.83 -3.95
N ASP A 123 -0.64 13.71 -3.32
CA ASP A 123 -1.46 12.98 -2.33
C ASP A 123 -2.66 12.21 -2.95
N ALA A 124 -2.81 12.22 -4.27
CA ALA A 124 -3.78 11.36 -4.97
C ALA A 124 -3.17 9.97 -5.20
N ASP A 125 -3.13 9.16 -4.13
CA ASP A 125 -2.57 7.81 -4.09
C ASP A 125 -3.19 6.96 -2.95
N VAL A 126 -2.52 5.87 -2.54
CA VAL A 126 -3.02 4.93 -1.52
C VAL A 126 -2.23 4.96 -0.21
N ASP A 127 -1.35 5.94 -0.01
CA ASP A 127 -0.51 6.12 1.17
C ASP A 127 0.33 4.86 1.50
N ALA A 128 0.91 4.23 0.47
CA ALA A 128 1.61 2.97 0.65
C ALA A 128 2.86 3.09 1.55
N PRO A 129 3.75 4.10 1.40
CA PRO A 129 4.88 4.34 2.31
C PRO A 129 4.50 4.45 3.79
N GLU A 130 3.39 5.11 4.07
CA GLU A 130 2.84 5.32 5.40
C GLU A 130 2.34 3.98 5.96
N ALA A 131 1.58 3.22 5.16
CA ALA A 131 1.10 1.89 5.54
C ALA A 131 2.25 0.89 5.78
N TRP A 132 3.33 0.98 5.01
CA TRP A 132 4.49 0.08 5.11
C TRP A 132 5.31 0.26 6.39
N SER A 133 5.18 1.38 7.08
CA SER A 133 5.71 1.55 8.44
C SER A 133 5.06 0.57 9.43
N LEU A 134 3.80 0.17 9.18
CA LEU A 134 3.12 -0.87 9.96
C LEU A 134 3.38 -2.27 9.39
N THR A 135 3.14 -2.46 8.09
CA THR A 135 3.40 -3.72 7.41
C THR A 135 3.43 -3.55 5.90
N ALA A 136 4.37 -4.23 5.25
CA ALA A 136 4.40 -4.36 3.79
C ALA A 136 3.91 -5.73 3.30
N GLY A 137 3.00 -6.34 4.08
CA GLY A 137 2.50 -7.68 3.86
C GLY A 137 3.28 -8.75 4.64
N SER A 138 2.93 -10.02 4.39
CA SER A 138 3.48 -11.17 5.10
C SER A 138 3.54 -12.39 4.19
N ARG A 139 4.58 -13.21 4.33
CA ARG A 139 4.71 -14.47 3.57
C ARG A 139 3.57 -15.46 3.89
N ALA A 140 2.87 -15.26 5.00
CA ALA A 140 1.67 -16.04 5.34
C ALA A 140 0.45 -15.65 4.49
N VAL A 141 0.42 -14.44 3.94
CA VAL A 141 -0.65 -13.98 3.06
C VAL A 141 -0.31 -14.40 1.63
N VAL A 142 -1.23 -15.16 1.04
CA VAL A 142 -1.14 -15.61 -0.35
C VAL A 142 -2.25 -14.93 -1.15
N ILE A 143 -1.87 -14.26 -2.22
CA ILE A 143 -2.75 -13.59 -3.18
C ILE A 143 -2.79 -14.46 -4.43
N ALA A 144 -3.93 -15.09 -4.69
CA ALA A 144 -4.19 -15.78 -5.95
C ALA A 144 -4.51 -14.76 -7.04
N VAL A 145 -3.74 -14.79 -8.12
CA VAL A 145 -3.96 -13.94 -9.30
C VAL A 145 -4.60 -14.82 -10.37
N VAL A 146 -5.94 -14.76 -10.44
CA VAL A 146 -6.74 -15.54 -11.39
C VAL A 146 -6.86 -14.75 -12.68
N ASP A 147 -5.95 -15.01 -13.61
CA ASP A 147 -5.68 -14.11 -14.74
C ASP A 147 -5.12 -14.86 -15.96
N SER A 148 -4.33 -14.19 -16.79
CA SER A 148 -3.74 -14.71 -18.03
C SER A 148 -2.43 -15.45 -17.84
N GLY A 149 -1.91 -15.59 -16.63
CA GLY A 149 -0.63 -16.25 -16.39
C GLY A 149 0.39 -15.31 -15.79
N ASN A 150 1.64 -15.77 -15.69
CA ASN A 150 2.69 -15.00 -15.05
C ASN A 150 4.08 -15.39 -15.58
N TYR A 151 4.88 -14.38 -15.93
CA TYR A 151 6.30 -14.57 -16.17
C TYR A 151 7.05 -14.80 -14.86
N THR A 152 7.05 -16.04 -14.39
CA THR A 152 7.59 -16.45 -13.07
C THR A 152 9.09 -16.20 -12.89
N ARG A 153 9.84 -15.96 -13.97
CA ARG A 153 11.28 -15.64 -13.93
C ARG A 153 11.56 -14.14 -13.78
N HIS A 154 10.53 -13.29 -13.71
CA HIS A 154 10.70 -11.86 -13.52
C HIS A 154 11.49 -11.58 -12.21
N ALA A 155 12.52 -10.75 -12.29
CA ALA A 155 13.42 -10.49 -11.16
C ALA A 155 12.68 -9.92 -9.93
N ASP A 156 11.62 -9.15 -10.16
CA ASP A 156 10.74 -8.59 -9.12
C ASP A 156 9.62 -9.52 -8.65
N LEU A 157 9.39 -10.67 -9.29
CA LEU A 157 8.27 -11.55 -8.89
C LEU A 157 8.75 -12.85 -8.28
N ARG A 158 9.83 -13.43 -8.81
CA ARG A 158 10.26 -14.81 -8.50
C ARG A 158 10.39 -15.10 -7.01
N ASP A 159 10.85 -14.13 -6.22
CA ASP A 159 11.07 -14.31 -4.77
C ASP A 159 9.76 -14.27 -3.97
N ASN A 160 8.73 -13.65 -4.54
CA ASN A 160 7.39 -13.55 -3.99
C ASN A 160 6.42 -14.56 -4.60
N LEU A 161 6.84 -15.47 -5.48
CA LEU A 161 5.95 -16.56 -5.88
C LEU A 161 5.62 -17.48 -4.69
N TRP A 162 4.36 -17.90 -4.64
CA TRP A 162 3.91 -18.99 -3.80
C TRP A 162 4.57 -20.28 -4.29
N ILE A 163 4.87 -21.15 -3.33
CA ILE A 163 5.45 -22.47 -3.60
C ILE A 163 4.50 -23.48 -2.96
N ASN A 164 4.01 -24.44 -3.73
CA ASN A 164 3.21 -25.54 -3.22
C ASN A 164 4.09 -26.40 -2.31
N PRO A 165 3.87 -26.44 -0.98
CA PRO A 165 4.66 -27.28 -0.09
C PRO A 165 4.40 -28.78 -0.28
N GLY A 166 3.35 -29.14 -1.04
CA GLY A 166 2.99 -30.51 -1.36
C GLY A 166 3.74 -31.13 -2.55
N GLU A 167 4.46 -30.33 -3.34
CA GLU A 167 5.05 -30.78 -4.61
C GLU A 167 6.58 -30.86 -4.59
N VAL A 168 7.13 -31.86 -5.29
CA VAL A 168 8.55 -31.96 -5.61
C VAL A 168 8.78 -31.53 -7.06
N ALA A 169 9.32 -30.34 -7.23
CA ALA A 169 9.47 -29.71 -8.55
C ALA A 169 10.15 -30.60 -9.60
N GLY A 170 9.42 -30.87 -10.69
CA GLY A 170 9.93 -31.46 -11.92
C GLY A 170 10.06 -32.98 -11.88
N ASN A 171 9.42 -33.65 -10.91
CA ASN A 171 9.40 -35.11 -10.83
C ASN A 171 8.29 -35.73 -11.72
N ARG A 172 7.39 -34.90 -12.28
CA ARG A 172 6.25 -35.31 -13.13
C ARG A 172 5.23 -36.18 -12.39
N VAL A 173 5.10 -35.97 -11.09
CA VAL A 173 4.14 -36.66 -10.22
C VAL A 173 3.26 -35.59 -9.56
N ASP A 174 1.99 -35.92 -9.34
CA ASP A 174 1.10 -35.17 -8.46
C ASP A 174 1.32 -35.72 -7.03
N ASP A 175 2.28 -35.10 -6.32
CA ASP A 175 2.79 -35.60 -5.04
C ASP A 175 1.77 -35.46 -3.91
N ASP A 176 0.99 -34.37 -3.95
CA ASP A 176 -0.05 -34.09 -2.96
C ASP A 176 -1.44 -34.60 -3.38
N LYS A 177 -1.56 -35.23 -4.56
CA LYS A 177 -2.75 -35.90 -5.10
C LYS A 177 -3.94 -34.94 -5.25
N ASN A 178 -3.66 -33.71 -5.63
CA ASN A 178 -4.66 -32.66 -5.80
C ASN A 178 -5.31 -32.66 -7.20
N GLY A 179 -4.79 -33.47 -8.14
CA GLY A 179 -5.19 -33.55 -9.55
C GLY A 179 -4.32 -32.75 -10.53
N TYR A 180 -3.24 -32.12 -10.07
CA TYR A 180 -2.40 -31.17 -10.82
C TYR A 180 -0.92 -31.54 -10.63
N VAL A 181 -0.31 -32.10 -11.68
CA VAL A 181 1.09 -32.57 -11.65
C VAL A 181 2.07 -31.40 -11.68
N ASP A 182 3.04 -31.37 -10.76
CA ASP A 182 4.09 -30.35 -10.71
C ASP A 182 3.52 -28.90 -10.64
N ASP A 183 2.43 -28.67 -9.89
CA ASP A 183 1.79 -27.35 -9.68
C ASP A 183 2.56 -26.44 -8.69
N VAL A 184 3.89 -26.41 -8.85
CA VAL A 184 4.87 -25.84 -7.91
C VAL A 184 4.58 -24.39 -7.56
N ASN A 185 4.18 -23.56 -8.52
CA ASN A 185 3.90 -22.14 -8.29
C ASN A 185 2.43 -21.75 -8.52
N GLY A 186 1.58 -22.70 -8.90
CA GLY A 186 0.24 -22.47 -9.39
C GLY A 186 -0.09 -23.38 -10.56
N TRP A 187 -1.17 -23.11 -11.27
CA TRP A 187 -1.67 -23.96 -12.34
C TRP A 187 -2.20 -23.19 -13.54
N ASP A 188 -2.05 -23.76 -14.74
CA ASP A 188 -2.69 -23.30 -15.96
C ASP A 188 -3.96 -24.11 -16.27
N PHE A 189 -5.11 -23.50 -15.98
CA PHE A 189 -6.41 -24.04 -16.30
C PHE A 189 -6.80 -23.85 -17.77
N ALA A 190 -6.19 -22.93 -18.51
CA ALA A 190 -6.46 -22.77 -19.94
C ALA A 190 -5.83 -23.91 -20.75
N HIS A 191 -4.58 -24.28 -20.44
CA HIS A 191 -3.84 -25.34 -21.14
C HIS A 191 -3.82 -26.69 -20.42
N LYS A 192 -4.31 -26.74 -19.18
CA LYS A 192 -4.39 -27.95 -18.33
C LYS A 192 -3.00 -28.52 -18.02
N ASP A 193 -2.04 -27.65 -17.72
CA ASP A 193 -0.68 -28.03 -17.34
C ASP A 193 -0.08 -27.05 -16.29
N ASN A 194 1.20 -27.24 -15.98
CA ASN A 194 1.94 -26.38 -15.04
C ASN A 194 2.70 -25.22 -15.73
N THR A 195 2.40 -24.93 -17.01
CA THR A 195 3.08 -23.90 -17.80
C THR A 195 2.42 -22.54 -17.55
N LEU A 196 2.92 -21.77 -16.57
CA LEU A 196 2.33 -20.46 -16.24
C LEU A 196 2.66 -19.33 -17.23
N TYR A 197 3.54 -19.57 -18.19
CA TYR A 197 3.99 -18.57 -19.18
C TYR A 197 4.14 -19.18 -20.58
N HIS A 198 3.39 -18.64 -21.53
CA HIS A 198 3.32 -18.99 -22.94
C HIS A 198 3.84 -17.88 -23.87
N GLY A 199 3.83 -16.62 -23.44
CA GLY A 199 4.36 -15.53 -24.25
C GLY A 199 4.01 -14.13 -23.76
N TYR A 200 4.67 -13.11 -24.32
CA TYR A 200 4.44 -11.72 -23.94
C TYR A 200 2.98 -11.31 -24.13
N GLU A 201 2.43 -11.48 -25.33
CA GLU A 201 1.07 -11.03 -25.68
C GLU A 201 -0.04 -11.76 -24.92
N GLU A 202 0.25 -12.95 -24.38
CA GLU A 202 -0.74 -13.75 -23.68
C GLU A 202 -0.73 -13.51 -22.18
N ASP A 203 0.45 -13.38 -21.57
CA ASP A 203 0.59 -13.37 -20.12
C ASP A 203 1.08 -12.02 -19.56
N ASP A 204 1.10 -10.96 -20.36
CA ASP A 204 1.51 -9.63 -19.92
C ASP A 204 0.58 -9.07 -18.85
N HIS A 205 -0.73 -9.20 -19.04
CA HIS A 205 -1.74 -8.70 -18.10
C HIS A 205 -1.59 -9.35 -16.71
N GLY A 206 -1.56 -10.68 -16.61
CA GLY A 206 -1.38 -11.36 -15.33
C GLY A 206 0.00 -11.12 -14.69
N THR A 207 1.04 -10.90 -15.49
CA THR A 207 2.36 -10.48 -14.99
C THR A 207 2.31 -9.07 -14.40
N HIS A 208 1.59 -8.15 -15.04
CA HIS A 208 1.41 -6.77 -14.57
C HIS A 208 0.62 -6.70 -13.27
N VAL A 209 -0.53 -7.38 -13.24
CA VAL A 209 -1.38 -7.49 -12.05
C VAL A 209 -0.61 -8.07 -10.85
N ALA A 210 0.17 -9.13 -11.05
CA ALA A 210 1.00 -9.72 -10.01
C ALA A 210 2.05 -8.73 -9.47
N GLY A 211 2.65 -7.91 -10.34
CA GLY A 211 3.62 -6.88 -9.96
C GLY A 211 3.01 -5.78 -9.12
N VAL A 212 1.86 -5.24 -9.54
CA VAL A 212 1.14 -4.22 -8.77
C VAL A 212 0.77 -4.76 -7.38
N ALA A 213 0.30 -6.01 -7.31
CA ALA A 213 -0.10 -6.62 -6.05
C ALA A 213 1.10 -6.86 -5.10
N ALA A 214 2.17 -7.52 -5.57
CA ALA A 214 3.28 -7.92 -4.70
C ALA A 214 4.62 -8.13 -5.41
N ALA A 215 5.00 -7.27 -6.36
CA ALA A 215 6.41 -7.16 -6.75
C ALA A 215 7.29 -6.97 -5.50
N ARG A 216 8.45 -7.61 -5.51
CA ARG A 216 9.37 -7.66 -4.38
C ARG A 216 10.00 -6.29 -4.17
N GLY A 217 9.61 -5.65 -3.08
CA GLY A 217 10.07 -4.34 -2.71
C GLY A 217 11.38 -4.39 -1.92
N ASN A 218 12.11 -3.28 -2.00
CA ASN A 218 13.40 -3.03 -1.36
C ASN A 218 14.45 -4.10 -1.69
N ASN A 219 14.41 -4.63 -2.92
CA ASN A 219 15.42 -5.54 -3.47
C ASN A 219 16.44 -4.80 -4.36
N GLY A 220 16.20 -3.50 -4.64
CA GLY A 220 17.07 -2.67 -5.48
C GLY A 220 16.87 -2.92 -6.98
N VAL A 221 15.75 -3.53 -7.36
CA VAL A 221 15.37 -3.86 -8.73
C VAL A 221 13.99 -3.23 -8.98
N GLY A 222 13.75 -2.80 -10.22
CA GLY A 222 12.38 -2.55 -10.67
C GLY A 222 11.54 -1.63 -9.79
N ILE A 223 10.38 -2.15 -9.42
CA ILE A 223 9.26 -1.51 -8.73
C ILE A 223 9.01 -2.18 -7.37
N ALA A 224 8.04 -1.66 -6.61
CA ALA A 224 7.56 -2.32 -5.41
C ALA A 224 6.04 -2.59 -5.53
N GLY A 225 5.57 -3.76 -5.13
CA GLY A 225 4.13 -4.04 -5.06
C GLY A 225 3.51 -3.49 -3.78
N VAL A 226 2.18 -3.36 -3.75
CA VAL A 226 1.46 -2.89 -2.54
C VAL A 226 1.75 -3.78 -1.32
N ALA A 227 1.71 -5.10 -1.49
CA ALA A 227 1.97 -6.07 -0.44
C ALA A 227 3.28 -6.82 -0.69
N TRP A 228 4.38 -6.10 -0.82
CA TRP A 228 5.64 -6.63 -1.34
C TRP A 228 6.36 -7.73 -0.53
N ARG A 229 5.83 -8.13 0.63
CA ARG A 229 6.28 -9.31 1.40
C ARG A 229 5.33 -10.51 1.28
N SER A 230 4.17 -10.34 0.65
CA SER A 230 3.17 -11.37 0.42
C SER A 230 3.58 -12.30 -0.73
N ARG A 231 2.87 -13.43 -0.84
CA ARG A 231 3.09 -14.41 -1.90
C ARG A 231 2.06 -14.29 -3.01
N ILE A 232 2.48 -14.43 -4.27
CA ILE A 232 1.61 -14.50 -5.44
C ILE A 232 1.45 -15.95 -5.88
N MET A 233 0.21 -16.40 -6.05
CA MET A 233 -0.14 -17.68 -6.66
C MET A 233 -0.78 -17.40 -8.03
N PRO A 234 -0.04 -17.47 -9.13
CA PRO A 234 -0.62 -17.32 -10.47
C PRO A 234 -1.55 -18.49 -10.79
N LEU A 235 -2.77 -18.20 -11.21
CA LEU A 235 -3.74 -19.18 -11.67
C LEU A 235 -4.24 -18.74 -13.04
N LYS A 236 -3.69 -19.35 -14.09
CA LYS A 236 -4.00 -18.96 -15.47
C LYS A 236 -5.32 -19.58 -15.89
N TYR A 237 -6.24 -18.76 -16.37
CA TYR A 237 -7.50 -19.23 -16.95
C TYR A 237 -7.84 -18.50 -18.26
N ILE A 238 -7.16 -17.38 -18.54
CA ILE A 238 -7.19 -16.68 -19.82
C ILE A 238 -6.07 -17.23 -20.69
N GLY A 239 -6.42 -17.81 -21.82
CA GLY A 239 -5.51 -18.43 -22.76
C GLY A 239 -5.29 -17.59 -24.02
N PRO A 240 -4.93 -18.24 -25.16
CA PRO A 240 -4.63 -17.57 -26.41
C PRO A 240 -5.79 -16.66 -26.89
N GLY A 241 -5.45 -15.46 -27.35
CA GLY A 241 -6.43 -14.46 -27.79
C GLY A 241 -7.12 -13.68 -26.67
N GLY A 242 -6.61 -13.76 -25.43
CA GLY A 242 -7.06 -12.92 -24.31
C GLY A 242 -8.46 -13.30 -23.79
N SER A 243 -8.90 -14.53 -24.03
CA SER A 243 -10.20 -15.04 -23.58
C SER A 243 -10.04 -16.29 -22.70
N GLY A 244 -10.99 -16.50 -21.80
CA GLY A 244 -11.03 -17.64 -20.89
C GLY A 244 -12.47 -18.07 -20.60
N TYR A 245 -12.65 -19.29 -20.08
CA TYR A 245 -13.96 -19.85 -19.79
C TYR A 245 -14.33 -19.74 -18.31
N THR A 246 -15.62 -19.56 -18.01
CA THR A 246 -16.13 -19.57 -16.63
C THR A 246 -15.75 -20.87 -15.89
N SER A 247 -15.73 -22.01 -16.58
CA SER A 247 -15.32 -23.30 -15.99
C SER A 247 -13.90 -23.26 -15.42
N ASP A 248 -12.99 -22.61 -16.14
CA ASP A 248 -11.58 -22.54 -15.76
C ASP A 248 -11.38 -21.54 -14.63
N ALA A 249 -12.10 -20.41 -14.66
CA ALA A 249 -12.12 -19.45 -13.56
C ALA A 249 -12.69 -20.05 -12.27
N VAL A 250 -13.78 -20.83 -12.35
CA VAL A 250 -14.35 -21.56 -11.21
C VAL A 250 -13.34 -22.56 -10.63
N ALA A 251 -12.66 -23.33 -11.49
CA ALA A 251 -11.64 -24.27 -11.07
C ALA A 251 -10.44 -23.56 -10.40
N ALA A 252 -10.03 -22.40 -10.92
CA ALA A 252 -8.99 -21.57 -10.33
C ALA A 252 -9.39 -21.04 -8.93
N ILE A 253 -10.62 -20.55 -8.76
CA ILE A 253 -11.13 -20.13 -7.44
C ILE A 253 -11.10 -21.30 -6.45
N ASP A 254 -11.61 -22.47 -6.85
CA ASP A 254 -11.65 -23.65 -5.98
C ASP A 254 -10.23 -24.15 -5.63
N TYR A 255 -9.29 -24.04 -6.57
CA TYR A 255 -7.87 -24.31 -6.32
C TYR A 255 -7.29 -23.34 -5.29
N ALA A 256 -7.50 -22.03 -5.47
CA ALA A 256 -7.03 -21.00 -4.55
C ALA A 256 -7.54 -21.25 -3.11
N ILE A 257 -8.83 -21.61 -2.96
CA ILE A 257 -9.43 -21.96 -1.67
C ILE A 257 -8.70 -23.16 -1.05
N LYS A 258 -8.52 -24.25 -1.80
CA LYS A 258 -7.88 -25.48 -1.33
C LYS A 258 -6.42 -25.27 -0.94
N LYS A 259 -5.69 -24.43 -1.68
CA LYS A 259 -4.29 -24.08 -1.41
C LYS A 259 -4.10 -22.97 -0.40
N GLY A 260 -5.18 -22.46 0.19
CA GLY A 260 -5.12 -21.52 1.30
C GLY A 260 -4.79 -20.08 0.90
N ALA A 261 -5.09 -19.68 -0.34
CA ALA A 261 -5.04 -18.27 -0.73
C ALA A 261 -5.95 -17.44 0.19
N SER A 262 -5.43 -16.34 0.73
CA SER A 262 -6.19 -15.43 1.59
C SER A 262 -7.05 -14.47 0.76
N ILE A 263 -6.53 -14.08 -0.41
CA ILE A 263 -7.13 -13.12 -1.33
C ILE A 263 -7.14 -13.74 -2.73
N ILE A 264 -8.23 -13.57 -3.47
CA ILE A 264 -8.40 -13.99 -4.85
C ILE A 264 -8.67 -12.73 -5.68
N ASN A 265 -7.72 -12.35 -6.53
CA ASN A 265 -7.85 -11.22 -7.44
C ASN A 265 -8.26 -11.69 -8.83
N ILE A 266 -9.34 -11.11 -9.37
CA ILE A 266 -9.88 -11.37 -10.70
C ILE A 266 -9.97 -10.04 -11.47
N SER A 267 -8.91 -9.69 -12.20
CA SER A 267 -8.81 -8.43 -12.96
C SER A 267 -9.44 -8.52 -14.36
N SER A 268 -10.49 -9.32 -14.47
CA SER A 268 -11.14 -9.67 -15.73
C SER A 268 -12.64 -9.90 -15.49
N GLY A 269 -13.41 -9.93 -16.56
CA GLY A 269 -14.84 -10.16 -16.43
C GLY A 269 -15.59 -9.91 -17.73
N CYS A 270 -16.91 -10.09 -17.67
CA CYS A 270 -17.79 -9.96 -18.81
C CYS A 270 -19.10 -9.23 -18.44
N GLY A 271 -19.72 -8.59 -19.42
CA GLY A 271 -21.01 -7.93 -19.25
C GLY A 271 -22.16 -8.90 -19.44
N ASN A 272 -23.22 -8.80 -18.62
CA ASN A 272 -24.46 -9.58 -18.73
C ASN A 272 -24.27 -11.11 -18.80
N CYS A 273 -23.20 -11.63 -18.20
CA CYS A 273 -22.78 -13.03 -18.32
C CYS A 273 -22.94 -13.82 -17.01
N PHE A 274 -24.02 -13.59 -16.26
CA PHE A 274 -24.25 -14.26 -14.98
C PHE A 274 -24.15 -15.78 -15.13
N ASN A 275 -23.36 -16.43 -14.28
CA ASN A 275 -23.30 -17.88 -14.17
C ASN A 275 -23.43 -18.29 -12.70
N GLN A 276 -24.40 -19.17 -12.41
CA GLN A 276 -24.63 -19.66 -11.05
C GLN A 276 -23.39 -20.37 -10.49
N SER A 277 -22.66 -21.13 -11.33
CA SER A 277 -21.44 -21.83 -10.92
C SER A 277 -20.33 -20.90 -10.42
N MET A 278 -20.20 -19.71 -11.03
CA MET A 278 -19.25 -18.68 -10.60
C MET A 278 -19.69 -18.04 -9.27
N LEU A 279 -20.98 -17.73 -9.12
CA LEU A 279 -21.51 -17.27 -7.83
C LEU A 279 -21.28 -18.30 -6.73
N ASP A 280 -21.50 -19.58 -7.02
CA ASP A 280 -21.30 -20.66 -6.05
C ASP A 280 -19.82 -20.80 -5.67
N ALA A 281 -18.88 -20.59 -6.60
CA ALA A 281 -17.45 -20.57 -6.33
C ALA A 281 -17.06 -19.40 -5.41
N ILE A 282 -17.59 -18.20 -5.69
CA ILE A 282 -17.39 -17.02 -4.84
C ILE A 282 -17.96 -17.25 -3.43
N LYS A 283 -19.13 -17.89 -3.31
CA LYS A 283 -19.71 -18.26 -2.02
C LYS A 283 -18.91 -19.33 -1.28
N ARG A 284 -18.25 -20.25 -2.00
CA ARG A 284 -17.28 -21.18 -1.37
C ARG A 284 -16.06 -20.42 -0.86
N ALA A 285 -15.60 -19.40 -1.58
CA ALA A 285 -14.53 -18.52 -1.11
C ALA A 285 -14.96 -17.77 0.16
N ASP A 286 -16.19 -17.26 0.21
CA ASP A 286 -16.78 -16.58 1.38
C ASP A 286 -16.83 -17.51 2.59
N ALA A 287 -17.39 -18.72 2.41
CA ALA A 287 -17.49 -19.73 3.46
C ALA A 287 -16.11 -20.19 3.99
N ALA A 288 -15.06 -20.09 3.16
CA ALA A 288 -13.69 -20.37 3.55
C ALA A 288 -12.94 -19.13 4.12
N GLY A 289 -13.63 -17.99 4.29
CA GLY A 289 -13.07 -16.75 4.80
C GLY A 289 -12.06 -16.10 3.85
N ARG A 290 -12.29 -16.19 2.53
CA ARG A 290 -11.40 -15.65 1.50
C ARG A 290 -12.02 -14.41 0.87
N LEU A 291 -11.21 -13.35 0.75
CA LEU A 291 -11.60 -12.14 0.06
C LEU A 291 -11.51 -12.34 -1.46
N VAL A 292 -12.51 -11.90 -2.20
CA VAL A 292 -12.50 -11.85 -3.66
C VAL A 292 -12.48 -10.38 -4.09
N VAL A 293 -11.45 -9.97 -4.83
CA VAL A 293 -11.32 -8.62 -5.37
C VAL A 293 -11.49 -8.70 -6.89
N THR A 294 -12.32 -7.82 -7.45
CA THR A 294 -12.66 -7.82 -8.88
C THR A 294 -12.71 -6.40 -9.44
N THR A 295 -12.52 -6.27 -10.75
CA THR A 295 -12.67 -4.99 -11.47
C THR A 295 -14.13 -4.63 -11.76
N ALA A 296 -14.46 -3.34 -11.69
CA ALA A 296 -15.74 -2.78 -12.14
C ALA A 296 -15.93 -2.88 -13.66
N GLY A 297 -14.83 -2.94 -14.43
CA GLY A 297 -14.82 -2.94 -15.89
C GLY A 297 -14.45 -1.59 -16.51
N ASN A 298 -14.11 -1.62 -17.80
CA ASN A 298 -13.45 -0.51 -18.51
C ASN A 298 -14.29 0.02 -19.70
N THR A 299 -15.61 0.15 -19.55
CA THR A 299 -16.51 0.60 -20.63
C THR A 299 -17.26 1.90 -20.33
N GLY A 300 -16.96 2.58 -19.21
CA GLY A 300 -17.62 3.82 -18.79
C GLY A 300 -19.11 3.64 -18.48
N ARG A 301 -19.53 2.43 -18.12
CA ARG A 301 -20.95 2.09 -17.91
C ARG A 301 -21.31 2.03 -16.43
N ASN A 302 -22.59 2.32 -16.15
CA ASN A 302 -23.17 2.16 -14.83
C ASN A 302 -23.55 0.69 -14.59
N ASN A 303 -22.85 0.01 -13.69
CA ASN A 303 -23.05 -1.40 -13.32
C ASN A 303 -24.37 -1.65 -12.60
N ASN A 304 -25.05 -0.62 -12.08
CA ASN A 304 -26.44 -0.74 -11.61
C ASN A 304 -27.44 -0.97 -12.76
N VAL A 305 -27.08 -0.58 -13.98
CA VAL A 305 -27.95 -0.68 -15.18
C VAL A 305 -27.44 -1.73 -16.16
N THR A 306 -26.12 -1.85 -16.33
CA THR A 306 -25.48 -2.83 -17.20
C THR A 306 -24.54 -3.70 -16.37
N PRO A 307 -25.05 -4.78 -15.76
CA PRO A 307 -24.26 -5.61 -14.86
C PRO A 307 -23.00 -6.19 -15.51
N ARG A 308 -21.91 -6.24 -14.73
CA ARG A 308 -20.65 -6.87 -15.09
C ARG A 308 -20.24 -7.87 -14.02
N TYR A 309 -19.82 -9.06 -14.43
CA TYR A 309 -19.43 -10.13 -13.50
C TYR A 309 -17.92 -10.38 -13.60
N PRO A 310 -17.21 -10.60 -12.47
CA PRO A 310 -17.77 -10.94 -11.15
C PRO A 310 -18.22 -9.76 -10.25
N CYS A 311 -17.92 -8.51 -10.58
CA CYS A 311 -18.28 -7.31 -9.79
C CYS A 311 -19.72 -7.29 -9.25
N ASN A 312 -20.72 -7.60 -10.08
CA ASN A 312 -22.13 -7.56 -9.70
C ASN A 312 -22.64 -8.82 -8.93
N TYR A 313 -21.78 -9.80 -8.61
CA TYR A 313 -22.22 -10.90 -7.76
C TYR A 313 -22.47 -10.41 -6.34
N ALA A 314 -23.70 -10.62 -5.85
CA ALA A 314 -24.04 -10.33 -4.47
C ALA A 314 -23.43 -11.37 -3.52
N SER A 315 -22.26 -11.07 -2.98
CA SER A 315 -21.57 -11.86 -1.96
C SER A 315 -20.77 -10.93 -1.04
N PRO A 316 -20.82 -11.12 0.30
CA PRO A 316 -20.22 -10.18 1.25
C PRO A 316 -18.68 -10.14 1.20
N ASN A 317 -18.04 -11.17 0.64
CA ASN A 317 -16.59 -11.23 0.45
C ASN A 317 -16.10 -10.66 -0.88
N VAL A 318 -16.98 -10.08 -1.71
CA VAL A 318 -16.58 -9.45 -2.98
C VAL A 318 -16.33 -7.97 -2.73
N ILE A 319 -15.18 -7.48 -3.20
CA ILE A 319 -14.89 -6.05 -3.35
C ILE A 319 -14.76 -5.75 -4.84
N CYS A 320 -15.68 -4.97 -5.38
CA CYS A 320 -15.62 -4.44 -6.73
C CYS A 320 -14.93 -3.07 -6.77
N VAL A 321 -13.88 -2.97 -7.60
CA VAL A 321 -12.94 -1.85 -7.64
C VAL A 321 -13.07 -1.08 -8.96
N ALA A 322 -13.39 0.21 -8.87
CA ALA A 322 -13.27 1.18 -9.95
C ALA A 322 -11.85 1.75 -10.07
N ALA A 323 -11.56 2.44 -11.19
CA ALA A 323 -10.26 3.04 -11.45
C ALA A 323 -10.30 4.58 -11.27
N THR A 324 -9.31 5.12 -10.57
CA THR A 324 -9.00 6.57 -10.53
C THR A 324 -7.72 6.88 -11.30
N ASP A 325 -7.56 8.14 -11.69
CA ASP A 325 -6.34 8.67 -12.28
C ASP A 325 -5.41 9.31 -11.22
N ASP A 326 -4.31 9.90 -11.69
CA ASP A 326 -3.31 10.60 -10.87
C ASP A 326 -3.79 11.94 -10.28
N ARG A 327 -5.09 12.25 -10.37
CA ARG A 327 -5.73 13.47 -9.84
C ARG A 327 -6.90 13.15 -8.90
N ASP A 328 -7.06 11.90 -8.46
CA ASP A 328 -8.22 11.38 -7.72
C ASP A 328 -9.55 11.47 -8.50
N VAL A 329 -9.48 11.55 -9.82
CA VAL A 329 -10.67 11.58 -10.66
C VAL A 329 -10.97 10.16 -11.13
N LEU A 330 -12.25 9.77 -11.10
CA LEU A 330 -12.70 8.51 -11.69
C LEU A 330 -12.27 8.48 -13.17
N ALA A 331 -11.53 7.44 -13.56
CA ALA A 331 -11.04 7.29 -14.92
C ALA A 331 -12.22 7.24 -15.89
N GLY A 332 -12.11 7.91 -17.05
CA GLY A 332 -13.22 8.01 -18.01
C GLY A 332 -13.70 6.65 -18.56
N PHE A 333 -12.83 5.64 -18.56
CA PHE A 333 -13.20 4.27 -18.93
C PHE A 333 -13.78 3.46 -17.77
N SER A 334 -13.60 3.87 -16.51
CA SER A 334 -14.04 3.08 -15.36
C SER A 334 -15.56 2.95 -15.37
N ASN A 335 -16.03 1.73 -15.24
CA ASN A 335 -17.41 1.51 -14.83
C ASN A 335 -17.58 1.99 -13.39
N TYR A 336 -18.83 2.30 -13.03
CA TYR A 336 -19.22 2.81 -11.72
C TYR A 336 -20.58 2.24 -11.33
N GLY A 337 -20.97 2.36 -10.06
CA GLY A 337 -22.30 1.96 -9.63
C GLY A 337 -22.50 2.15 -8.14
N SER A 338 -23.50 2.94 -7.76
CA SER A 338 -23.71 3.39 -6.37
C SER A 338 -24.05 2.27 -5.38
N SER A 339 -24.44 1.09 -5.86
CA SER A 339 -24.70 -0.08 -5.02
C SER A 339 -24.03 -1.35 -5.53
N THR A 340 -23.12 -1.22 -6.51
CA THR A 340 -22.48 -2.36 -7.19
C THR A 340 -20.96 -2.23 -7.30
N VAL A 341 -20.41 -1.05 -6.98
CA VAL A 341 -18.97 -0.79 -6.87
C VAL A 341 -18.70 -0.30 -5.45
N ASP A 342 -17.71 -0.88 -4.79
CA ASP A 342 -17.46 -0.66 -3.36
C ASP A 342 -16.46 0.47 -3.13
N LEU A 343 -15.40 0.51 -3.94
CA LEU A 343 -14.34 1.52 -3.83
C LEU A 343 -13.67 1.78 -5.18
N ALA A 344 -12.77 2.75 -5.23
CA ALA A 344 -11.90 3.00 -6.37
C ALA A 344 -10.43 3.01 -5.94
N ALA A 345 -9.53 2.69 -6.88
CA ALA A 345 -8.08 2.72 -6.68
C ALA A 345 -7.36 3.22 -7.94
N PRO A 346 -6.11 3.70 -7.85
CA PRO A 346 -5.34 4.14 -9.01
C PRO A 346 -5.28 3.07 -10.11
N GLY A 347 -5.72 3.41 -11.32
CA GLY A 347 -5.86 2.48 -12.44
C GLY A 347 -5.50 3.03 -13.82
N VAL A 348 -4.97 4.26 -13.91
CA VAL A 348 -4.54 4.90 -15.17
C VAL A 348 -3.02 4.91 -15.23
N GLU A 349 -2.40 4.43 -16.31
CA GLU A 349 -0.94 4.47 -16.50
C GLU A 349 -0.14 3.92 -15.29
N ILE A 350 -0.58 2.79 -14.75
CA ILE A 350 0.04 2.16 -13.58
C ILE A 350 1.32 1.44 -13.97
N PRO A 351 2.49 1.83 -13.44
CA PRO A 351 3.73 1.11 -13.70
C PRO A 351 3.69 -0.28 -13.08
N GLY A 352 4.15 -1.28 -13.84
CA GLY A 352 4.03 -2.68 -13.44
C GLY A 352 5.08 -3.58 -14.11
N THR A 353 5.27 -4.79 -13.58
CA THR A 353 6.13 -5.79 -14.22
C THR A 353 5.47 -6.36 -15.47
N VAL A 354 6.22 -6.58 -16.54
CA VAL A 354 5.72 -7.28 -17.73
C VAL A 354 6.71 -8.39 -18.12
N PRO A 355 6.34 -9.34 -19.00
CA PRO A 355 7.21 -10.45 -19.35
C PRO A 355 8.56 -10.02 -19.92
N ASN A 356 9.49 -10.98 -19.99
CA ASN A 356 10.88 -10.77 -20.44
C ASN A 356 11.73 -9.85 -19.53
N GLY A 357 11.33 -9.68 -18.27
CA GLY A 357 12.08 -8.88 -17.29
C GLY A 357 11.96 -7.37 -17.49
N ALA A 358 10.92 -6.93 -18.21
CA ALA A 358 10.64 -5.54 -18.51
C ALA A 358 9.56 -4.96 -17.57
N TYR A 359 9.33 -3.66 -17.68
CA TYR A 359 8.28 -2.97 -16.94
C TYR A 359 7.58 -2.00 -17.89
N ALA A 360 6.26 -1.88 -17.74
CA ALA A 360 5.43 -0.94 -18.46
C ALA A 360 5.29 0.37 -17.69
#